data_AF-A0A7X9EIV6-F1
#
_entry.id   AF-A0A7X9EIV6-F1
#
_cell.length_a   1.000
_cell.length_b   1.000
_cell.length_c   1.000
_cell.angle_alpha   90.00
_cell.angle_beta   90.00
_cell.angle_gamma   90.00
#
_symmetry.space_group_name_H-M   'P 1'
#
loop_
_entity.id
_entity.type
_entity.pdbx_description
1 polymer ?
#
loop_
_entity_poly.entity_id
_entity_poly.type
_entity_poly.pdbx_seq_one_letter_code
_entity_poly.pdbx_strand_id
1 'polypeptide(L)' 'MIKSIIKPFQEVLLERKLCVGCTHPLDKAKKLGNLSSNRFMVECKCRRRYVYDKEMGSYQRATFAEEQQMLRDLSKRG' A
#
# COMPACT_ATOMS: atom_id res chain seq x y z
N MET A 1 -3.31 -1.21 -34.89
CA MET A 1 -3.92 -2.27 -34.05
C MET A 1 -3.82 -1.84 -32.60
N ILE A 2 -4.95 -1.41 -32.04
CA ILE A 2 -5.06 -0.99 -30.65
C ILE A 2 -4.89 -2.26 -29.82
N LYS A 3 -3.72 -2.44 -29.22
CA LYS A 3 -3.51 -3.46 -28.19
C LYS A 3 -4.54 -3.14 -27.11
N SER A 4 -5.54 -4.00 -26.95
CA SER A 4 -6.46 -3.97 -25.82
C SER A 4 -5.63 -3.80 -24.55
N ILE A 5 -5.76 -2.65 -23.89
CA ILE A 5 -5.04 -2.31 -22.65
C ILE A 5 -5.66 -3.19 -21.55
N ILE A 6 -5.24 -4.45 -21.51
CA ILE A 6 -5.60 -5.37 -20.45
C ILE A 6 -4.74 -4.95 -19.27
N LYS A 7 -5.33 -4.25 -18.31
CA LYS A 7 -4.65 -3.94 -17.05
C LYS A 7 -4.38 -5.25 -16.31
N PRO A 8 -3.17 -5.42 -15.74
CA PRO A 8 -2.91 -6.51 -14.82
C PRO A 8 -3.96 -6.54 -13.71
N PHE A 9 -4.48 -7.72 -13.39
CA PHE A 9 -5.50 -7.87 -12.34
C PHE A 9 -5.06 -7.28 -10.98
N GLN A 10 -3.75 -7.27 -10.71
CA GLN A 10 -3.18 -6.65 -9.51
C GLN A 10 -3.43 -5.14 -9.46
N GLU A 11 -3.32 -4.44 -10.59
CA GLU A 11 -3.61 -3.00 -10.68
C GLU A 11 -5.10 -2.74 -10.45
N VAL A 12 -5.97 -3.56 -11.03
CA VAL A 12 -7.43 -3.47 -10.83
C VAL A 12 -7.81 -3.63 -9.36
N LEU A 13 -7.16 -4.55 -8.63
CA LEU A 13 -7.38 -4.72 -7.21
C LEU A 13 -6.93 -3.49 -6.40
N LEU A 14 -5.77 -2.92 -6.72
CA LEU A 14 -5.26 -1.72 -6.05
C LEU A 14 -6.12 -0.48 -6.32
N GLU A 15 -6.59 -0.31 -7.55
CA GLU A 15 -7.55 0.76 -7.93
C GLU A 15 -8.84 0.64 -7.11
N ARG A 16 -9.30 -0.59 -6.84
CA ARG A 16 -10.43 -0.87 -5.95
C ARG A 16 -10.09 -0.81 -4.46
N LYS A 17 -8.87 -0.40 -4.09
CA LYS A 17 -8.37 -0.35 -2.70
C LYS A 17 -8.39 -1.71 -2.00
N LEU A 18 -8.14 -2.78 -2.75
CA LEU A 18 -8.12 -4.16 -2.26
C LEU A 18 -6.69 -4.72 -2.20
N CYS A 19 -6.43 -5.55 -1.20
CA CYS A 19 -5.18 -6.28 -1.09
C CYS A 19 -5.05 -7.27 -2.25
N VAL A 20 -3.93 -7.20 -2.98
CA VAL A 20 -3.70 -8.08 -4.14
C VAL A 20 -3.53 -9.57 -3.78
N GLY A 21 -3.41 -9.90 -2.50
CA GLY A 21 -3.20 -11.28 -2.03
C GLY A 21 -4.41 -11.93 -1.34
N CYS A 22 -5.24 -11.16 -0.63
CA CYS A 22 -6.39 -11.71 0.11
C CYS A 22 -7.68 -10.91 -0.07
N THR A 23 -7.69 -9.98 -1.05
CA THR A 23 -8.82 -9.11 -1.43
C THR A 23 -9.43 -8.29 -0.29
N HIS A 24 -8.77 -8.24 0.87
CA HIS A 24 -9.22 -7.44 1.99
C HIS A 24 -9.14 -5.95 1.66
N PRO A 25 -10.16 -5.14 2.04
CA PRO A 25 -10.13 -3.70 1.87
C PRO A 25 -8.96 -3.05 2.61
N LEU A 26 -8.14 -2.25 1.90
CA LEU A 26 -6.93 -1.61 2.42
C LEU A 26 -7.23 -0.34 3.23
N ASP A 27 -8.43 0.23 3.08
CA ASP A 27 -8.98 1.29 3.91
C ASP A 27 -9.25 0.83 5.35
N LYS A 28 -9.52 -0.47 5.54
CA LYS A 28 -9.70 -1.14 6.85
C LYS A 28 -8.42 -1.77 7.38
N ALA A 29 -7.31 -1.64 6.67
CA ALA A 29 -6.02 -2.21 7.07
C ALA A 29 -5.40 -1.43 8.24
N LYS A 30 -4.51 -2.09 8.99
CA LYS A 30 -3.83 -1.48 10.15
C LYS A 30 -2.85 -0.42 9.67
N LYS A 31 -3.01 0.84 10.09
CA LYS A 31 -2.02 1.89 9.82
C LYS A 31 -0.76 1.67 10.68
N LEU A 32 0.40 1.54 10.03
CA LEU A 32 1.69 1.36 10.71
C LEU A 32 2.34 2.70 11.07
N GLY A 33 2.19 3.73 10.23
CA GLY A 33 2.81 5.04 10.44
C GLY A 33 2.83 5.89 9.18
N ASN A 34 3.27 7.14 9.31
CA ASN A 34 3.38 8.08 8.20
C ASN A 34 4.82 8.03 7.64
N LEU A 35 4.96 7.91 6.32
CA LEU A 35 6.24 8.03 5.61
C LEU A 35 6.56 9.51 5.30
N SER A 36 5.52 10.29 5.04
CA SER A 36 5.55 11.75 4.86
C SER A 36 4.21 12.35 5.32
N SER A 37 4.03 13.66 5.16
CA SER A 37 2.74 14.33 5.41
C SER A 37 1.58 13.70 4.61
N ASN A 38 1.86 13.33 3.36
CA ASN A 38 0.87 12.87 2.39
C ASN A 38 0.90 11.36 2.13
N ARG A 39 1.90 10.63 2.64
CA ARG A 39 2.03 9.19 2.43
C ARG A 39 2.09 8.44 3.76
N PHE A 40 1.35 7.33 3.86
CA PHE A 40 1.39 6.48 5.05
C PHE A 40 1.35 5.00 4.72
N MET A 41 1.98 4.19 5.56
CA MET A 41 2.03 2.75 5.38
C MET A 41 0.89 2.06 6.14
N VAL A 42 0.28 1.07 5.50
CA VAL A 42 -0.71 0.17 6.07
C VAL A 42 -0.28 -1.29 5.94
N GLU A 43 -0.68 -2.10 6.90
CA GLU A 43 -0.49 -3.55 6.91
C GLU A 43 -1.85 -4.24 6.80
N CYS A 44 -1.99 -5.04 5.74
CA CYS A 44 -3.16 -5.88 5.55
C CYS A 44 -3.16 -7.04 6.55
N LYS A 45 -4.33 -7.62 6.84
CA LYS A 45 -4.46 -8.83 7.70
C LYS A 45 -3.60 -10.02 7.25
N CYS A 46 -3.26 -10.11 5.95
CA CYS A 46 -2.35 -11.12 5.42
C CYS A 46 -0.87 -10.73 5.51
N ARG A 47 -0.52 -9.73 6.34
CA ARG A 47 0.83 -9.17 6.57
C ARG A 47 1.49 -8.46 5.40
N ARG A 48 0.78 -8.27 4.28
CA ARG A 48 1.30 -7.48 3.14
C ARG A 48 1.22 -5.99 3.48
N ARG A 49 2.28 -5.25 3.16
CA ARG A 49 2.38 -3.82 3.41
C ARG A 49 2.15 -3.01 2.15
N TYR A 50 1.44 -1.90 2.29
CA TYR A 50 1.08 -0.98 1.22
C TYR A 50 1.33 0.45 1.67
N VAL A 51 1.63 1.32 0.73
CA VAL A 51 1.69 2.75 0.95
C VAL A 51 0.47 3.38 0.33
N TYR A 52 -0.25 4.16 1.12
CA TYR A 52 -1.32 5.02 0.64
C TYR A 52 -0.77 6.41 0.36
N ASP A 53 -1.04 6.89 -0.84
CA ASP A 53 -0.79 8.27 -1.24
C ASP A 53 -2.09 9.08 -1.15
N LYS A 54 -2.13 10.10 -0.29
CA LYS A 54 -3.33 10.93 -0.10
C LYS A 54 -3.59 11.84 -1.29
N GLU A 55 -2.56 12.28 -2.01
CA GLU A 55 -2.73 13.17 -3.16
C GLU A 55 -3.37 12.41 -4.33
N MET A 56 -2.90 11.18 -4.57
CA MET A 56 -3.44 10.33 -5.63
C MET A 56 -4.65 9.51 -5.19
N GLY A 57 -4.94 9.42 -3.90
CA GLY A 57 -6.01 8.60 -3.33
C GLY A 57 -5.85 7.09 -3.59
N SER A 58 -4.61 6.64 -3.81
CA SER A 58 -4.30 5.31 -4.33
C SER A 58 -3.38 4.52 -3.40
N TYR A 59 -3.43 3.19 -3.52
CA TYR A 59 -2.52 2.29 -2.82
C TYR A 59 -1.49 1.73 -3.78
N GLN A 60 -0.26 1.64 -3.29
CA GLN A 60 0.83 0.93 -3.96
C GLN A 60 1.43 -0.07 -2.99
N ARG A 61 2.06 -1.14 -3.50
CA ARG A 61 2.85 -2.03 -2.65
C ARG A 61 4.01 -1.23 -2.05
N ALA A 62 4.31 -1.48 -0.78
CA ALA A 62 5.46 -0.86 -0.14
C ALA A 62 6.75 -1.30 -0.84
N THR A 63 7.62 -0.35 -1.14
CA THR A 63 8.97 -0.62 -1.62
C THR A 63 9.88 -1.04 -0.48
N PHE A 64 10.98 -1.72 -0.80
CA PHE A 64 11.95 -2.15 0.22
C PHE A 64 12.50 -0.96 1.03
N ALA A 65 12.76 0.18 0.39
CA ALA A 65 13.24 1.39 1.06
C ALA A 65 12.22 1.96 2.06
N GLU A 66 10.93 1.98 1.69
CA GLU A 66 9.86 2.43 2.58
C GLU A 66 9.66 1.48 3.75
N GLU A 67 9.79 0.17 3.53
CA GLU A 67 9.75 -0.82 4.60
C GLU A 67 10.90 -0.63 5.59
N GLN A 68 12.12 -0.41 5.10
CA GLN A 68 13.27 -0.10 5.97
C GLN A 68 13.09 1.20 6.75
N GLN A 69 12.56 2.25 6.11
CA GLN A 69 12.26 3.52 6.79
C GLN A 69 11.26 3.29 7.93
N MET A 70 10.16 2.58 7.65
CA MET A 70 9.16 2.27 8.67
C MET A 70 9.71 1.46 9.84
N LEU A 71 10.60 0.49 9.57
CA LEU A 71 11.26 -0.27 10.62
C LEU A 71 12.13 0.63 11.51
N ARG A 72 12.91 1.55 10.93
CA ARG A 72 13.73 2.52 11.68
C ARG A 72 12.87 3.48 12.50
N ASP A 73 11.74 3.91 11.97
CA ASP A 73 10.85 4.84 12.67
C ASP A 73 10.11 4.15 13.82
N LEU A 74 9.75 2.88 13.66
CA LEU A 74 9.17 2.06 14.73
C LEU A 74 10.20 1.77 15.84
N SER A 75 11.46 1.48 15.49
CA SER A 75 12.51 1.22 16.48
C SER A 75 12.90 2.43 17.32
N LYS A 76 12.68 3.65 16.82
CA LYS A 76 12.91 4.90 17.57
C LYS A 76 11.79 5.24 18.57
N ARG A 77 10.64 4.57 18.47
CA ARG A 77 9.47 4.81 19.32
C ARG A 77 9.35 3.84 20.49
N GLY A 78 10.11 2.75 20.48
CA GLY A 78 10.25 1.81 21.59
C GLY A 78 11.44 2.19 22.46
#